data_AF-A0A6C0DKY1-F1
#
_entry.id   AF-A0A6C0DKY1-F1
#
_cell.length_a   1.000
_cell.length_b   1.000
_cell.length_c   1.000
_cell.angle_alpha   90.00
_cell.angle_beta   90.00
_cell.angle_gamma   90.00
#
_symmetry.space_group_name_H-M   'P 1'
#
loop_
_entity.id
_entity.type
_entity.pdbx_description
1 polymer ?
#
loop_
_entity_poly.entity_id
_entity_poly.type
_entity_poly.pdbx_seq_one_letter_code
_entity_poly.pdbx_strand_id
1 'polypeptide(L)'
;MNKTELINLFNKNFNDFLDILIDKFPKEQDFILISILLKTQRLSYVDLIHNFSTILTPNKQLILNKSSEFFIHKTSNMFYGINQHINSSNSFKRIWNHLQTEERDMLWKWFKLFLNICLEYEK
;
A
#
# COMPACT_ATOMS: atom_id res chain seq x y z
N MET A 1 -9.59 17.96 -7.01
CA MET A 1 -9.42 16.88 -8.02
C MET A 1 -10.71 16.08 -8.04
N ASN A 2 -11.15 15.63 -9.21
CA ASN A 2 -12.26 14.68 -9.31
C ASN A 2 -11.79 13.25 -8.96
N LYS A 3 -12.73 12.32 -8.76
CA LYS A 3 -12.41 10.93 -8.39
C LYS A 3 -11.50 10.22 -9.41
N THR A 4 -11.71 10.46 -10.70
CA THR A 4 -10.88 9.89 -11.77
C THR A 4 -9.44 10.38 -11.69
N GLU A 5 -9.23 11.68 -11.44
CA GLU A 5 -7.90 12.27 -11.24
C GLU A 5 -7.22 11.69 -10.00
N LEU A 6 -7.95 11.48 -8.90
CA LEU A 6 -7.41 10.88 -7.67
C LEU A 6 -7.01 9.42 -7.87
N ILE A 7 -7.82 8.64 -8.60
CA ILE A 7 -7.47 7.27 -8.99
C ILE A 7 -6.20 7.29 -9.84
N ASN A 8 -6.12 8.13 -10.87
CA ASN A 8 -4.92 8.20 -11.71
C ASN A 8 -3.67 8.60 -10.91
N LEU A 9 -3.80 9.54 -9.97
CA LEU A 9 -2.72 9.92 -9.07
C LEU A 9 -2.31 8.77 -8.16
N PHE A 10 -3.27 8.06 -7.58
CA PHE A 10 -3.02 6.86 -6.77
C PHE A 10 -2.25 5.82 -7.59
N ASN A 11 -2.70 5.52 -8.81
CA ASN A 11 -2.14 4.46 -9.65
C ASN A 11 -0.67 4.72 -9.98
N LYS A 12 -0.37 5.96 -10.38
CA LYS A 12 1.01 6.37 -10.68
C LYS A 12 1.90 6.16 -9.45
N ASN A 13 1.51 6.73 -8.32
CA ASN A 13 2.27 6.63 -7.07
C ASN A 13 2.36 5.19 -6.55
N PHE A 14 1.33 4.37 -6.75
CA PHE A 14 1.31 2.99 -6.32
C PHE A 14 2.23 2.11 -7.15
N ASN A 15 2.31 2.35 -8.46
CA ASN A 15 3.28 1.66 -9.32
C ASN A 15 4.71 2.04 -8.94
N ASP A 16 5.00 3.33 -8.76
CA ASP A 16 6.33 3.81 -8.32
C ASP A 16 6.71 3.18 -6.96
N PHE A 17 5.76 3.13 -6.03
CA PHE A 17 5.94 2.48 -4.73
C PHE A 17 6.21 0.98 -4.85
N LEU A 18 5.44 0.26 -5.68
CA LEU A 18 5.63 -1.17 -5.89
C LEU A 18 6.99 -1.48 -6.53
N ASP A 19 7.42 -0.68 -7.51
CA ASP A 19 8.72 -0.88 -8.16
C ASP A 19 9.87 -0.70 -7.14
N ILE A 20 9.78 0.28 -6.24
CA ILE A 20 10.74 0.44 -5.13
C ILE A 20 10.70 -0.76 -4.18
N LEU A 21 9.52 -1.28 -3.84
CA LEU A 21 9.39 -2.46 -2.99
C LEU A 21 9.98 -3.71 -3.65
N ILE A 22 9.78 -3.91 -4.95
CA ILE A 22 10.32 -5.05 -5.68
C ILE A 22 11.84 -4.96 -5.77
N ASP A 23 12.39 -3.78 -6.04
CA ASP A 23 13.84 -3.56 -6.11
C ASP A 23 14.52 -3.83 -4.75
N LYS A 24 13.94 -3.32 -3.66
CA LYS A 24 14.46 -3.53 -2.30
C LYS A 24 14.22 -4.94 -1.76
N PHE A 25 13.12 -5.57 -2.13
CA PHE A 25 12.71 -6.86 -1.61
C PHE A 25 12.39 -7.84 -2.75
N PRO A 26 13.38 -8.20 -3.58
CA PRO A 26 13.14 -9.04 -4.76
C PRO A 26 12.71 -10.48 -4.40
N LYS A 27 12.88 -10.89 -3.14
CA LYS A 27 12.43 -12.19 -2.62
C LYS A 27 10.97 -12.16 -2.12
N GLU A 28 10.38 -10.99 -1.98
CA GLU A 28 8.98 -10.81 -1.59
C GLU A 28 8.07 -10.95 -2.81
N GLN A 29 7.77 -12.21 -3.16
CA GLN A 29 7.02 -12.56 -4.38
C GLN A 29 5.63 -11.90 -4.46
N ASP A 30 5.03 -11.56 -3.32
CA ASP A 30 3.74 -10.87 -3.28
C ASP A 30 3.77 -9.52 -4.01
N PHE A 31 4.83 -8.72 -3.88
CA PHE A 31 4.92 -7.42 -4.56
C PHE A 31 5.03 -7.60 -6.08
N ILE A 32 5.80 -8.60 -6.52
CA ILE A 32 5.92 -8.97 -7.93
C ILE A 32 4.57 -9.43 -8.47
N LEU A 33 3.86 -10.30 -7.74
CA LEU A 33 2.54 -10.80 -8.11
C LEU A 33 1.54 -9.65 -8.23
N ILE A 34 1.51 -8.70 -7.28
CA ILE A 34 0.64 -7.52 -7.34
C ILE A 34 0.95 -6.69 -8.60
N SER A 35 2.24 -6.44 -8.90
CA SER A 35 2.66 -5.71 -10.11
C SER A 35 2.19 -6.41 -11.39
N ILE A 36 2.31 -7.74 -11.47
CA ILE A 36 1.81 -8.53 -12.60
C ILE A 36 0.28 -8.43 -12.72
N LEU A 37 -0.45 -8.55 -11.61
CA LEU A 37 -1.91 -8.49 -11.61
C LEU A 37 -2.44 -7.12 -12.05
N LEU A 38 -1.77 -6.04 -11.66
CA LEU A 38 -2.05 -4.68 -12.15
C LEU A 38 -1.79 -4.54 -13.65
N LYS A 39 -0.61 -4.98 -14.12
CA LYS A 39 -0.22 -4.90 -15.53
C LYS A 39 -1.13 -5.73 -16.44
N THR A 40 -1.63 -6.85 -15.93
CA THR A 40 -2.59 -7.73 -16.62
C THR A 40 -4.04 -7.32 -16.42
N GLN A 41 -4.31 -6.20 -15.75
CA GLN A 41 -5.65 -5.68 -15.44
C GLN A 41 -6.55 -6.66 -14.67
N ARG A 42 -5.95 -7.69 -14.05
CA ARG A 42 -6.64 -8.62 -13.16
C ARG A 42 -6.90 -8.02 -11.78
N LEU A 43 -6.30 -6.86 -11.51
CA LEU A 43 -6.56 -6.06 -10.33
C LEU A 43 -6.96 -4.64 -10.75
N SER A 44 -8.12 -4.21 -10.29
CA SER A 44 -8.61 -2.84 -10.47
C SER A 44 -7.93 -1.89 -9.49
N TYR A 45 -7.45 -0.78 -10.04
CA TYR A 45 -6.98 0.34 -9.24
C TYR A 45 -8.09 1.01 -8.41
N VAL A 46 -9.35 0.92 -8.85
CA VAL A 46 -10.50 1.41 -8.09
C VAL A 46 -10.70 0.56 -6.83
N ASP A 47 -10.53 -0.75 -6.94
CA ASP A 47 -10.64 -1.64 -5.78
C ASP A 47 -9.44 -1.44 -4.83
N LEU A 48 -8.25 -1.18 -5.38
CA LEU A 48 -7.06 -0.85 -4.60
C LEU A 48 -7.22 0.43 -3.80
N ILE A 49 -7.61 1.56 -4.42
CA ILE A 49 -7.77 2.81 -3.67
C ILE A 49 -8.89 2.67 -2.62
N HIS A 50 -9.95 1.93 -2.91
CA HIS A 50 -11.01 1.65 -1.95
C HIS A 50 -10.48 0.85 -0.75
N ASN A 51 -9.73 -0.24 -0.99
CA ASN A 51 -9.13 -1.04 0.07
C ASN A 51 -8.07 -0.28 0.87
N PHE A 52 -7.31 0.60 0.21
CA PHE A 52 -6.40 1.50 0.92
C PHE A 52 -7.18 2.46 1.80
N SER A 53 -8.27 3.06 1.31
CA SER A 53 -9.08 3.98 2.13
C SER A 53 -9.66 3.29 3.37
N THR A 54 -10.21 2.08 3.24
CA THR A 54 -10.78 1.32 4.36
C THR A 54 -9.77 0.95 5.44
N ILE A 55 -8.47 0.91 5.11
CA ILE A 55 -7.40 0.60 6.06
C ILE A 55 -6.70 1.87 6.55
N LEU A 56 -6.38 2.81 5.67
CA LEU A 56 -5.58 3.99 6.00
C LEU A 56 -6.39 5.02 6.77
N THR A 57 -7.62 5.34 6.33
CA THR A 57 -8.43 6.39 6.95
C THR A 57 -8.72 6.12 8.43
N PRO A 58 -9.20 4.91 8.83
CA PRO A 58 -9.44 4.62 10.25
C PRO A 58 -8.15 4.62 11.09
N ASN A 59 -7.00 4.29 10.47
CA ASN A 59 -5.71 4.21 11.15
C ASN A 59 -4.84 5.47 10.96
N LYS A 60 -5.43 6.59 10.55
CA LYS A 60 -4.70 7.84 10.24
C LYS A 60 -3.74 8.27 11.34
N GLN A 61 -4.13 8.16 12.61
CA GLN A 61 -3.30 8.60 13.72
C GLN A 61 -2.04 7.75 13.88
N LEU A 62 -2.16 6.43 13.63
CA LEU A 62 -0.99 5.54 13.67
C LEU A 62 0.00 5.89 12.56
N ILE A 63 -0.49 6.27 11.37
CA ILE A 63 0.34 6.68 10.23
C ILE A 63 1.01 8.03 10.48
N LEU A 64 0.26 9.02 10.98
CA LEU A 64 0.79 10.35 11.24
C LEU A 64 1.87 10.33 12.31
N ASN A 65 1.66 9.55 13.38
CA ASN A 65 2.58 9.36 14.49
C ASN A 65 3.69 8.34 14.19
N LYS A 66 3.75 7.79 12.98
CA LYS A 66 4.73 6.76 12.58
C LYS A 66 4.77 5.56 13.53
N SER A 67 3.63 5.15 14.07
CA SER A 67 3.54 4.04 15.02
C SER A 67 3.71 2.70 14.30
N SER A 68 4.72 1.92 14.71
CA SER A 68 5.00 0.59 14.15
C SER A 68 3.82 -0.38 14.25
N GLU A 69 2.94 -0.17 15.23
CA GLU A 69 1.67 -0.91 15.40
C GLU A 69 0.87 -1.01 14.10
N PHE A 70 0.92 0.02 13.27
CA PHE A 70 0.25 0.02 11.97
C PHE A 70 0.74 -1.11 11.06
N PHE A 71 2.06 -1.22 10.85
CA PHE A 71 2.64 -2.25 9.98
C PHE A 71 2.59 -3.65 10.60
N ILE A 72 2.58 -3.74 11.93
CA ILE A 72 2.55 -5.03 12.63
C ILE A 72 1.13 -5.61 12.67
N HIS A 73 0.10 -4.77 12.80
CA HIS A 73 -1.27 -5.22 13.10
C HIS A 73 -2.35 -4.78 12.12
N LYS A 74 -2.11 -3.76 11.27
CA LYS A 74 -3.16 -3.15 10.44
C LYS A 74 -3.00 -3.37 8.94
N THR A 75 -1.81 -3.73 8.46
CA THR A 75 -1.54 -3.91 7.02
C THR A 75 -1.77 -5.33 6.50
N SER A 76 -2.08 -6.30 7.36
CA SER A 76 -2.28 -7.71 6.97
C SER A 76 -3.34 -7.88 5.87
N ASN A 77 -4.39 -7.06 5.93
CA ASN A 77 -5.52 -7.14 5.00
C ASN A 77 -5.41 -6.19 3.80
N MET A 78 -4.27 -5.52 3.62
CA MET A 78 -4.10 -4.48 2.58
C MET A 78 -4.31 -5.00 1.16
N PHE A 79 -4.00 -6.27 0.90
CA PHE A 79 -4.31 -6.93 -0.37
C PHE A 79 -5.24 -8.14 -0.20
N TYR A 80 -5.91 -8.25 0.94
CA TYR A 80 -6.89 -9.31 1.18
C TYR A 80 -8.18 -9.01 0.41
N GLY A 81 -8.73 -10.00 -0.30
CA GLY A 81 -9.92 -9.83 -1.14
C GLY A 81 -9.67 -9.24 -2.53
N ILE A 82 -8.47 -8.71 -2.78
CA ILE A 82 -8.00 -8.20 -4.08
C ILE A 82 -7.72 -9.35 -5.05
N ASN A 83 -7.10 -10.42 -4.55
CA ASN A 83 -6.94 -11.66 -5.28
C ASN A 83 -6.72 -12.81 -4.29
N GLN A 84 -7.42 -13.93 -4.49
CA GLN A 84 -7.34 -15.13 -3.65
C GLN A 84 -5.92 -15.73 -3.60
N HIS A 85 -5.07 -15.39 -4.57
CA HIS A 85 -3.70 -15.85 -4.68
C HIS A 85 -2.67 -15.01 -3.91
N ILE A 86 -3.05 -13.83 -3.38
CA ILE A 86 -2.11 -12.98 -2.63
C ILE A 86 -2.28 -13.30 -1.14
N ASN A 87 -1.29 -13.97 -0.55
CA ASN A 87 -1.25 -14.20 0.90
C ASN A 87 -0.62 -13.00 1.61
N SER A 88 -1.22 -11.81 1.46
CA SER A 88 -0.67 -10.53 1.92
C SER A 88 -0.57 -10.38 3.44
N SER A 89 -1.14 -11.34 4.18
CA SER A 89 -1.34 -11.27 5.63
C SER A 89 -0.09 -10.89 6.42
N ASN A 90 1.11 -11.07 5.84
CA ASN A 90 2.36 -10.83 6.54
C ASN A 90 3.42 -10.04 5.77
N SER A 91 3.21 -9.58 4.53
CA SER A 91 4.33 -9.08 3.72
C SER A 91 4.90 -7.76 4.23
N PHE A 92 4.04 -6.79 4.57
CA PHE A 92 4.48 -5.56 5.22
C PHE A 92 5.05 -5.77 6.62
N LYS A 93 4.44 -6.67 7.41
CA LYS A 93 4.94 -7.03 8.75
C LYS A 93 6.32 -7.69 8.68
N ARG A 94 6.52 -8.58 7.71
CA ARG A 94 7.77 -9.30 7.46
C ARG A 94 8.88 -8.32 7.10
N ILE A 95 8.66 -7.46 6.11
CA ILE A 95 9.69 -6.49 5.73
C ILE A 95 9.97 -5.45 6.81
N TRP A 96 8.95 -5.01 7.57
CA TRP A 96 9.10 -3.97 8.59
C TRP A 96 10.20 -4.27 9.62
N ASN A 97 10.30 -5.54 10.01
CA ASN A 97 11.30 -6.00 10.98
C ASN A 97 12.73 -5.99 10.41
N HIS A 98 12.89 -6.04 9.08
CA HIS A 98 14.19 -6.04 8.41
C HIS A 98 14.63 -4.65 7.94
N LEU A 99 13.75 -3.65 8.02
CA LEU A 99 14.04 -2.29 7.55
C LEU A 99 14.89 -1.48 8.54
N GLN A 100 15.87 -0.76 7.99
CA GLN A 100 16.60 0.27 8.71
C GLN A 100 15.78 1.56 8.81
N THR A 101 16.22 2.48 9.68
CA THR A 101 15.49 3.73 9.97
C THR A 101 15.16 4.55 8.71
N GLU A 102 16.11 4.71 7.80
CA GLU A 102 15.91 5.49 6.56
C GLU A 102 14.84 4.86 5.64
N GLU A 103 14.81 3.53 5.59
CA GLU A 103 13.88 2.78 4.77
C GLU A 103 12.47 2.77 5.37
N ARG A 104 12.37 2.72 6.71
CA ARG A 104 11.11 2.93 7.44
C ARG A 104 10.57 4.33 7.19
N ASP A 105 11.43 5.34 7.18
CA ASP A 105 11.02 6.71 6.86
C ASP A 105 10.52 6.85 5.42
N MET A 106 11.12 6.13 4.47
CA MET A 106 10.63 6.06 3.09
C MET A 106 9.25 5.41 3.03
N LEU A 107 9.01 4.29 3.72
CA LEU A 107 7.66 3.71 3.81
C LEU A 107 6.65 4.69 4.40
N TRP A 108 7.01 5.39 5.48
CA TRP A 108 6.10 6.35 6.09
C TRP A 108 5.74 7.51 5.15
N LYS A 109 6.68 7.97 4.32
CA LYS A 109 6.39 8.99 3.29
C LYS A 109 5.34 8.49 2.30
N TRP A 110 5.49 7.26 1.81
CA TRP A 110 4.52 6.63 0.92
C TRP A 110 3.15 6.47 1.57
N PHE A 111 3.08 5.93 2.78
CA PHE A 111 1.80 5.74 3.47
C PHE A 111 1.11 7.05 3.83
N LYS A 112 1.87 8.12 4.14
CA LYS A 112 1.31 9.47 4.30
C LYS A 112 0.76 10.02 2.99
N LEU A 113 1.46 9.81 1.87
CA LEU A 113 0.97 10.19 0.55
C LEU A 113 -0.33 9.46 0.21
N PHE A 114 -0.37 8.13 0.37
CA PHE A 114 -1.57 7.34 0.11
C PHE A 114 -2.72 7.73 1.05
N LEU A 115 -2.45 7.98 2.33
CA LEU A 115 -3.47 8.45 3.27
C LEU A 115 -4.09 9.77 2.79
N ASN A 116 -3.29 10.73 2.34
CA ASN A 116 -3.81 12.00 1.83
C ASN A 116 -4.69 11.80 0.58
N ILE A 117 -4.27 10.93 -0.35
CA ILE A 117 -5.06 10.62 -1.54
C ILE A 117 -6.38 9.94 -1.14
N CYS A 118 -6.35 8.98 -0.22
CA CYS A 118 -7.54 8.29 0.31
C CYS A 118 -8.52 9.24 0.98
N LEU A 119 -8.02 10.17 1.81
CA LEU A 119 -8.84 11.18 2.49
C LEU A 119 -9.52 12.13 1.49
N GLU A 120 -8.86 12.48 0.38
CA GLU A 120 -9.49 13.27 -0.68
C GLU A 120 -10.49 12.44 -1.51
N TYR A 121 -10.24 11.14 -1.69
CA TYR A 121 -11.11 10.25 -2.47
C TYR A 121 -12.44 9.93 -1.77
N GLU A 122 -12.45 9.93 -0.43
CA GLU A 122 -13.64 9.68 0.39
C GLU A 122 -14.54 10.92 0.59
N LYS A 123 -14.06 12.12 0.23
CA LYS A 123 -14.87 13.34 0.20
C LYS A 123 -15.85 13.33 -0.98
#